data_AF-A0A518WGU8-F1
#
_entry.id   AF-A0A518WGU8-F1
#
_cell.length_a   1.000
_cell.length_b   1.000
_cell.length_c   1.000
_cell.angle_alpha   90.00
_cell.angle_beta   90.00
_cell.angle_gamma   90.00
#
_symmetry.space_group_name_H-M   'P 1'
#
loop_
_entity.id
_entity.type
_entity.pdbx_description
1 polymer ?
#
loop_
_entity_poly.entity_id
_entity_poly.type
_entity_poly.pdbx_seq_one_letter_code
_entity_poly.pdbx_strand_id
1 'polypeptide(L)'
;MTGQRQPGWLRVTDEARPSGHPTPSVTVAGAAARTRPALFDALTDALDLPGHFGRNWDALADVLADRLDAGPLTLEVTDAGLLLADEPPGQLGTLLDVVGGVAAGAREPVCLLLRDTPQRLPDLRHRLHAVLGGGGVAVPPGGALR
;
A
#
# COMPACT_ATOMS: atom_id res chain seq x y z
N MET A 1 3.81 25.63 -11.16
CA MET A 1 3.82 24.78 -9.95
C MET A 1 2.73 23.73 -10.13
N THR A 2 3.00 22.67 -10.90
CA THR A 2 2.05 21.56 -11.10
C THR A 2 2.14 20.65 -9.89
N GLY A 3 1.38 20.98 -8.84
CA GLY A 3 1.15 20.07 -7.73
C GLY A 3 0.48 18.82 -8.28
N GLN A 4 1.25 17.73 -8.42
CA GLN A 4 0.70 16.42 -8.74
C GLN A 4 -0.38 16.13 -7.68
N ARG A 5 -1.66 16.16 -8.06
CA ARG A 5 -2.74 15.72 -7.17
C ARG A 5 -2.45 14.27 -6.84
N GLN A 6 -2.15 13.99 -5.58
CA GLN A 6 -2.05 12.61 -5.11
C GLN A 6 -3.38 11.89 -5.40
N PRO A 7 -3.33 10.63 -5.84
CA PRO A 7 -4.56 9.88 -6.09
C PRO A 7 -5.32 9.72 -4.77
N GLY A 8 -6.66 9.72 -4.83
CA GLY A 8 -7.50 9.71 -3.62
C GLY A 8 -7.30 8.50 -2.70
N TRP A 9 -6.77 7.40 -3.23
CA TRP A 9 -6.43 6.19 -2.48
C TRP A 9 -5.08 6.25 -1.75
N LEU A 10 -4.22 7.25 -2.04
CA LEU A 10 -2.91 7.41 -1.40
C LEU A 10 -2.85 8.70 -0.60
N ARG A 11 -2.52 8.59 0.68
CA ARG A 11 -2.31 9.76 1.57
C ARG A 11 -1.00 9.65 2.31
N VAL A 12 -0.29 10.78 2.42
CA VAL A 12 0.98 10.88 3.16
C VAL A 12 0.84 11.96 4.22
N THR A 13 1.06 11.63 5.49
CA THR A 13 0.89 12.57 6.62
C THR A 13 1.93 12.37 7.72
N ASP A 14 2.23 13.42 8.47
CA ASP A 14 2.93 13.36 9.77
C ASP A 14 2.00 13.39 10.97
N GLU A 15 0.71 13.65 10.74
CA GLU A 15 -0.27 13.73 11.82
C GLU A 15 -0.45 12.37 12.50
N ALA A 16 -0.44 12.40 13.83
CA ALA A 16 -0.72 11.25 14.67
C ALA A 16 -2.20 10.85 14.54
N ARG A 17 -2.52 10.05 13.51
CA ARG A 17 -3.84 9.52 13.14
C ARG A 17 -4.93 10.61 13.06
N PRO A 18 -5.40 10.98 11.85
CA PRO A 18 -6.47 11.96 11.72
C PRO A 18 -7.72 11.54 12.50
N SER A 19 -8.19 12.39 13.39
CA SER A 19 -9.45 12.19 14.12
C SER A 19 -10.60 12.22 13.13
N GLY A 20 -11.18 11.07 12.79
CA GLY A 20 -12.41 11.01 11.97
C GLY A 20 -12.42 10.03 10.79
N HIS A 21 -11.45 9.12 10.66
CA HIS A 21 -11.60 8.05 9.66
C HIS A 21 -12.78 7.13 10.02
N PRO A 22 -13.77 6.96 9.13
CA PRO A 22 -14.72 5.87 9.28
C PRO A 22 -13.97 4.53 9.14
N THR A 23 -14.17 3.67 10.14
CA THR A 23 -14.04 2.21 10.19
C THR A 23 -13.77 1.45 8.87
N PRO A 24 -13.06 0.30 8.89
CA PRO A 24 -11.94 -0.16 9.73
C PRO A 24 -10.55 0.21 9.18
N SER A 25 -9.57 0.39 10.07
CA SER A 25 -8.17 0.60 9.70
C SER A 25 -7.29 -0.53 10.24
N VAL A 26 -6.42 -1.07 9.39
CA VAL A 26 -5.37 -2.00 9.78
C VAL A 26 -4.03 -1.30 9.74
N THR A 27 -3.15 -1.59 10.70
CA THR A 27 -1.86 -0.90 10.84
C THR A 27 -0.70 -1.87 10.64
N VAL A 28 0.25 -1.47 9.81
CA VAL A 28 1.53 -2.17 9.60
C VAL A 28 2.67 -1.24 10.00
N ALA A 29 3.61 -1.73 10.79
CA ALA A 29 4.82 -0.96 11.09
C ALA A 29 5.81 -1.09 9.92
N GLY A 30 6.22 0.03 9.33
CA GLY A 30 7.23 0.06 8.26
C GLY A 30 8.55 -0.56 8.69
N ALA A 31 8.90 -0.44 9.98
CA ALA A 31 10.06 -1.12 10.57
C ALA A 31 9.97 -2.66 10.52
N ALA A 32 8.76 -3.23 10.56
CA ALA A 32 8.51 -4.66 10.40
C ALA A 32 8.35 -5.08 8.92
N ALA A 33 8.17 -4.12 8.01
CA ALA A 33 7.91 -4.34 6.59
C ALA A 33 9.04 -3.80 5.68
N ARG A 34 10.29 -3.90 6.14
CA ARG A 34 11.46 -3.38 5.41
C ARG A 34 11.83 -4.17 4.16
N THR A 35 11.39 -5.43 4.08
CA THR A 35 11.57 -6.33 2.94
C THR A 35 10.21 -6.85 2.44
N ARG A 36 10.16 -7.36 1.21
CA ARG A 36 8.90 -7.90 0.64
C ARG A 36 8.36 -9.09 1.45
N PRO A 37 9.15 -10.10 1.85
CA PRO A 37 8.65 -11.17 2.71
C PRO A 37 8.10 -10.65 4.04
N ALA A 38 8.83 -9.75 4.71
CA ALA A 38 8.42 -9.21 6.00
C ALA A 38 7.15 -8.33 5.89
N LEU A 39 6.97 -7.62 4.76
CA LEU A 39 5.72 -6.94 4.46
C LEU A 39 4.55 -7.92 4.36
N PHE A 40 4.69 -9.03 3.65
CA PHE A 40 3.62 -10.01 3.53
C PHE A 40 3.30 -10.71 4.86
N ASP A 41 4.31 -10.96 5.69
CA ASP A 41 4.09 -11.49 7.05
C ASP A 41 3.32 -10.47 7.89
N ALA A 42 3.75 -9.20 7.90
CA ALA A 42 3.05 -8.14 8.65
C ALA A 42 1.62 -7.91 8.15
N LEU A 43 1.37 -8.03 6.85
CA LEU A 43 0.01 -7.95 6.27
C LEU A 43 -0.84 -9.16 6.63
N THR A 44 -0.25 -10.36 6.69
CA THR A 44 -0.94 -11.58 7.12
C THR A 44 -1.49 -11.39 8.52
N ASP A 45 -0.65 -10.90 9.44
CA ASP A 45 -1.05 -10.65 10.83
C ASP A 45 -2.07 -9.49 10.93
N ALA A 46 -1.80 -8.36 10.26
CA ALA A 46 -2.64 -7.16 10.38
C ALA A 46 -4.03 -7.32 9.77
N LEU A 47 -4.16 -8.12 8.72
CA LEU A 47 -5.44 -8.41 8.07
C LEU A 47 -6.09 -9.69 8.60
N ASP A 48 -5.47 -10.43 9.52
CA ASP A 48 -5.95 -11.75 9.98
C ASP A 48 -6.18 -12.72 8.80
N LEU A 49 -5.16 -12.85 7.94
CA LEU A 49 -5.21 -13.73 6.77
C LEU A 49 -4.88 -15.17 7.15
N PRO A 50 -5.47 -16.16 6.46
CA PRO A 50 -5.14 -17.54 6.72
C PRO A 50 -3.66 -17.83 6.40
N GLY A 51 -3.06 -18.78 7.14
CA GLY A 51 -1.65 -19.15 6.96
C GLY A 51 -1.26 -19.71 5.59
N HIS A 52 -2.25 -20.02 4.72
CA HIS A 52 -2.03 -20.39 3.32
C HIS A 52 -2.07 -19.19 2.35
N PHE A 53 -2.08 -17.95 2.87
CA PHE A 53 -1.93 -16.74 2.06
C PHE A 53 -0.70 -16.85 1.15
N GLY A 54 -0.87 -16.58 -0.15
CA GLY A 54 0.13 -16.84 -1.18
C GLY A 54 1.42 -16.00 -1.09
N ARG A 55 1.47 -14.97 -0.23
CA ARG A 55 2.63 -14.09 0.01
C ARG A 55 3.26 -13.56 -1.29
N ASN A 56 2.41 -13.13 -2.21
CA ASN A 56 2.78 -12.51 -3.48
C ASN A 56 1.82 -11.36 -3.81
N TRP A 57 2.16 -10.58 -4.83
CA TRP A 57 1.45 -9.35 -5.18
C TRP A 57 0.02 -9.61 -5.69
N ASP A 58 -0.18 -10.67 -6.47
CA ASP A 58 -1.50 -11.02 -6.99
C ASP A 58 -2.42 -11.49 -5.85
N ALA A 59 -1.91 -12.34 -4.96
CA ALA A 59 -2.64 -12.76 -3.76
C ALA A 59 -3.01 -11.57 -2.86
N LEU A 60 -2.15 -10.55 -2.78
CA LEU A 60 -2.50 -9.31 -2.06
C LEU A 60 -3.62 -8.56 -2.77
N ALA A 61 -3.59 -8.45 -4.11
CA ALA A 61 -4.64 -7.81 -4.88
C ALA A 61 -6.00 -8.49 -4.66
N ASP A 62 -6.03 -9.82 -4.73
CA ASP A 62 -7.24 -10.62 -4.50
C ASP A 62 -7.81 -10.41 -3.10
N VAL A 63 -6.96 -10.49 -2.07
CA VAL A 63 -7.37 -10.27 -0.67
C VAL A 63 -7.93 -8.86 -0.47
N LEU A 64 -7.30 -7.83 -1.06
CA LEU A 64 -7.79 -6.47 -0.96
C LEU A 64 -9.13 -6.31 -1.70
N ALA A 65 -9.29 -6.90 -2.88
CA ALA A 65 -10.54 -6.87 -3.62
C ALA A 65 -11.68 -7.52 -2.82
N ASP A 66 -11.47 -8.72 -2.28
CA ASP A 66 -12.43 -9.43 -1.44
C ASP A 66 -12.82 -8.63 -0.19
N ARG A 67 -11.85 -7.95 0.43
CA ARG A 67 -12.12 -7.08 1.60
C ARG A 67 -12.97 -5.87 1.22
N LEU A 68 -12.71 -5.28 0.06
CA LEU A 68 -13.46 -4.12 -0.43
C LEU A 68 -14.86 -4.50 -0.91
N ASP A 69 -15.13 -5.76 -1.24
CA ASP A 69 -16.50 -6.23 -1.44
C ASP A 69 -17.29 -6.30 -0.11
N ALA A 70 -16.60 -6.40 1.03
CA ALA A 70 -17.21 -6.42 2.37
C ALA A 70 -17.31 -5.02 3.02
N GLY A 71 -16.49 -4.04 2.61
CA GLY A 71 -16.53 -2.69 3.14
C GLY A 71 -15.25 -1.87 2.85
N PRO A 72 -15.25 -0.56 3.14
CA PRO A 72 -14.08 0.29 2.95
C PRO A 72 -12.90 -0.17 3.81
N LEU A 73 -11.66 0.11 3.38
CA LEU A 73 -10.46 -0.26 4.13
C LEU A 73 -9.43 0.87 4.15
N THR A 74 -8.91 1.18 5.34
CA THR A 74 -7.68 1.97 5.46
C THR A 74 -6.50 1.07 5.87
N LEU A 75 -5.50 0.96 5.02
CA LEU A 75 -4.21 0.34 5.34
C LEU A 75 -3.24 1.44 5.76
N GLU A 76 -2.99 1.57 7.06
CA GLU A 76 -2.03 2.54 7.62
C GLU A 76 -0.66 1.89 7.76
N VAL A 77 0.37 2.55 7.23
CA VAL A 77 1.77 2.19 7.46
C VAL A 77 2.42 3.26 8.33
N THR A 78 2.87 2.90 9.53
CA THR A 78 3.64 3.81 10.40
C THR A 78 5.13 3.69 10.11
N ASP A 79 5.92 4.72 10.41
CA ASP A 79 7.35 4.75 10.02
C ASP A 79 7.52 4.44 8.52
N ALA A 80 6.63 4.97 7.68
CA ALA A 80 6.47 4.56 6.29
C ALA A 80 7.73 4.75 5.43
N GLY A 81 8.65 5.61 5.83
CA GLY A 81 9.98 5.76 5.24
C GLY A 81 10.84 4.48 5.34
N LEU A 82 10.51 3.57 6.25
CA LEU A 82 11.16 2.24 6.38
C LEU A 82 10.48 1.15 5.55
N LEU A 83 9.26 1.38 5.06
CA LEU A 83 8.53 0.42 4.22
C LEU A 83 9.36 0.06 2.99
N LEU A 84 9.64 -1.23 2.79
CA LEU A 84 10.44 -1.75 1.67
C LEU A 84 11.78 -1.02 1.48
N ALA A 85 12.36 -0.47 2.56
CA ALA A 85 13.59 0.30 2.48
C ALA A 85 14.84 -0.55 2.15
N ASP A 86 14.76 -1.86 2.39
CA ASP A 86 15.84 -2.81 2.08
C ASP A 86 15.61 -3.53 0.73
N GLU A 87 14.65 -3.05 -0.08
CA GLU A 87 14.30 -3.60 -1.39
C GLU A 87 14.58 -2.60 -2.52
N PRO A 88 14.73 -3.06 -3.78
CA PRO A 88 14.79 -2.17 -4.93
C PRO A 88 13.55 -1.25 -4.98
N PRO A 89 13.68 0.02 -5.41
CA PRO A 89 12.56 0.97 -5.46
C PRO A 89 11.33 0.45 -6.21
N GLY A 90 11.54 -0.42 -7.21
CA GLY A 90 10.48 -1.08 -7.96
C GLY A 90 9.49 -1.87 -7.11
N GLN A 91 9.89 -2.44 -5.96
CA GLN A 91 8.97 -3.17 -5.07
C GLN A 91 7.93 -2.23 -4.44
N LEU A 92 8.34 -1.00 -4.07
CA LEU A 92 7.40 0.03 -3.61
C LEU A 92 6.47 0.45 -4.75
N GLY A 93 6.99 0.59 -5.97
CA GLY A 93 6.18 0.82 -7.17
C GLY A 93 5.12 -0.25 -7.36
N THR A 94 5.50 -1.53 -7.32
CA THR A 94 4.56 -2.66 -7.47
C THR A 94 3.47 -2.67 -6.39
N LEU A 95 3.81 -2.38 -5.13
CA LEU A 95 2.80 -2.25 -4.07
C LEU A 95 1.79 -1.13 -4.39
N LEU A 96 2.27 0.02 -4.85
CA LEU A 96 1.40 1.15 -5.23
C LEU A 96 0.53 0.82 -6.44
N ASP A 97 1.08 0.11 -7.43
CA ASP A 97 0.33 -0.34 -8.61
C ASP A 97 -0.77 -1.33 -8.23
N VAL A 98 -0.48 -2.27 -7.31
CA VAL A 98 -1.47 -3.23 -6.79
C VAL A 98 -2.61 -2.50 -6.08
N VAL A 99 -2.30 -1.63 -5.12
CA VAL A 99 -3.34 -0.89 -4.37
C VAL A 99 -4.12 0.03 -5.30
N GLY A 100 -3.46 0.73 -6.21
CA GLY A 100 -4.09 1.61 -7.19
C GLY A 100 -4.99 0.86 -8.19
N GLY A 101 -4.56 -0.32 -8.64
CA GLY A 101 -5.33 -1.21 -9.51
C GLY A 101 -6.59 -1.72 -8.84
N VAL A 102 -6.47 -2.19 -7.59
CA VAL A 102 -7.63 -2.60 -6.78
C VAL A 102 -8.57 -1.41 -6.54
N ALA A 103 -8.04 -0.24 -6.16
CA ALA A 103 -8.82 0.97 -5.92
C ALA A 103 -9.63 1.43 -7.14
N ALA A 104 -9.11 1.21 -8.36
CA ALA A 104 -9.79 1.58 -9.59
C ALA A 104 -10.97 0.65 -9.95
N GLY A 105 -10.95 -0.60 -9.50
CA GLY A 105 -11.97 -1.61 -9.78
C GLY A 105 -12.94 -1.87 -8.63
N ALA A 106 -12.61 -1.44 -7.41
CA ALA A 106 -13.38 -1.75 -6.22
C ALA A 106 -14.68 -0.92 -6.10
N ARG A 107 -15.70 -1.51 -5.47
CA ARG A 107 -16.95 -0.82 -5.12
C ARG A 107 -16.78 0.09 -3.91
N GLU A 108 -16.04 -0.38 -2.91
CA GLU A 108 -15.73 0.38 -1.72
C GLU A 108 -14.31 0.97 -1.78
N PRO A 109 -14.07 2.12 -1.13
CA PRO A 109 -12.78 2.79 -1.21
C PRO A 109 -11.71 2.10 -0.35
N VAL A 110 -10.51 2.01 -0.92
CA VAL A 110 -9.27 1.73 -0.17
C VAL A 110 -8.46 3.01 0.02
N CYS A 111 -7.87 3.16 1.21
CA CYS A 111 -6.91 4.22 1.51
C CYS A 111 -5.61 3.62 2.04
N LEU A 112 -4.52 3.77 1.29
CA LEU A 112 -3.16 3.57 1.78
C LEU A 112 -2.68 4.86 2.45
N LEU A 113 -2.62 4.84 3.77
CA LEU A 113 -2.16 5.94 4.60
C LEU A 113 -0.71 5.70 5.02
N LEU A 114 0.21 6.47 4.44
CA LEU A 114 1.62 6.42 4.80
C LEU A 114 1.92 7.51 5.83
N ARG A 115 2.20 7.10 7.05
CA ARG A 115 2.51 7.98 8.17
C ARG A 115 3.99 7.92 8.53
N ASP A 116 4.62 9.07 8.64
CA ASP A 116 5.99 9.17 9.13
C ASP A 116 6.23 10.51 9.85
N THR A 117 7.33 10.62 10.56
CA THR A 117 7.80 11.85 11.19
C THR A 117 8.02 12.96 10.15
N PRO A 118 7.81 14.25 10.51
CA PRO A 118 8.04 15.38 9.61
C PRO A 118 9.43 15.40 8.97
N GLN A 119 10.44 14.88 9.69
CA GLN A 119 11.83 14.81 9.26
C GLN A 119 12.06 13.77 8.15
N ARG A 120 11.30 12.67 8.14
CA ARG A 120 11.42 11.58 7.14
C ARG A 120 10.45 11.73 5.97
N LEU A 121 9.42 12.57 6.11
CA LEU A 121 8.45 12.82 5.04
C LEU A 121 9.07 13.28 3.70
N PRO A 122 10.10 14.14 3.65
CA PRO A 122 10.72 14.53 2.38
C PRO A 122 11.28 13.33 1.61
N ASP A 123 12.02 12.44 2.29
CA ASP A 123 12.62 11.25 1.68
C ASP A 123 11.55 10.26 1.22
N LEU A 124 10.51 10.04 2.04
CA LEU A 124 9.36 9.21 1.66
C LEU A 124 8.68 9.78 0.40
N ARG A 125 8.40 11.08 0.36
CA ARG A 125 7.79 11.74 -0.80
C ARG A 125 8.68 11.64 -2.04
N HIS A 126 10.00 11.74 -1.89
CA HIS A 126 10.94 11.55 -2.98
C HIS A 126 10.88 10.12 -3.54
N ARG A 127 10.89 9.10 -2.68
CA ARG A 127 10.74 7.69 -3.08
C ARG A 127 9.43 7.45 -3.82
N LEU A 128 8.32 7.98 -3.31
CA LEU A 128 7.00 7.86 -3.94
C LEU A 128 6.96 8.55 -5.32
N HIS A 129 7.51 9.76 -5.43
CA HIS A 129 7.56 10.47 -6.71
C HIS A 129 8.41 9.72 -7.76
N ALA A 130 9.54 9.15 -7.34
CA ALA A 130 10.41 8.39 -8.23
C ALA A 130 9.71 7.17 -8.85
N VAL A 131 8.85 6.48 -8.08
CA VAL A 131 8.13 5.29 -8.57
C VAL A 131 6.82 5.64 -9.29
N LEU A 132 6.06 6.63 -8.80
CA LEU A 132 4.81 7.07 -9.44
C LEU A 132 5.05 7.78 -10.77
N GLY A 133 6.15 8.53 -10.90
CA GLY A 133 6.53 9.22 -12.14
C GLY A 133 7.22 8.30 -13.17
N GLY A 134 7.61 7.09 -12.76
CA GLY A 134 8.27 6.09 -13.60
C GLY A 134 7.36 4.96 -14.09
N GLY A 135 6.06 4.99 -13.76
CA GLY A 135 5.08 3.92 -13.97
C GLY A 135 4.69 3.69 -15.43
N GLY A 136 5.66 3.28 -16.25
CA GLY A 136 5.41 2.53 -17.48
C GLY A 136 5.76 1.07 -17.23
N VAL A 137 4.73 0.22 -17.25
CA VAL A 137 4.78 -1.26 -17.31
C VAL A 137 4.94 -2.00 -15.96
N ALA A 138 3.80 -2.25 -15.32
CA ALA A 138 3.55 -3.54 -14.67
C ALA A 138 2.46 -4.27 -15.47
N VAL A 139 2.88 -5.20 -16.35
CA VAL A 139 1.95 -6.19 -16.92
C VAL A 139 1.58 -7.15 -15.80
N PRO A 140 0.30 -7.40 -15.51
CA PRO A 140 -0.09 -8.43 -14.54
C PRO A 140 0.31 -9.82 -15.07
N PRO A 141 1.03 -10.66 -14.32
CA PRO A 141 1.27 -12.03 -14.73
C PRO A 141 0.06 -12.89 -14.34
N GLY A 142 -0.96 -12.97 -15.19
CA GLY A 142 -2.12 -13.81 -14.84
C GLY A 142 -3.23 -14.01 -15.86
N GLY A 143 -3.03 -13.67 -17.13
CA GLY A 143 -3.97 -14.04 -18.19
C GLY A 143 -3.73 -15.47 -18.66
N ALA A 144 -4.24 -16.47 -17.93
CA ALA A 144 -4.39 -17.83 -18.45
C ALA A 144 -5.86 -18.09 -18.77
N LEU A 145 -6.20 -17.82 -20.04
CA LEU A 145 -7.38 -18.37 -20.72
C LEU A 145 -7.47 -19.88 -20.46
N ARG A 146 -8.60 -20.33 -19.93
CA ARG A 146 -9.20 -21.63 -20.27
C ARG A 146 -10.71 -21.52 -20.27
#